data_AF-A0A820BJC3-F1
#
_entry.id   AF-A0A820BJC3-F1
#
_cell.length_a   1.000
_cell.length_b   1.000
_cell.length_c   1.000
_cell.angle_alpha   90.00
_cell.angle_beta   90.00
_cell.angle_gamma   90.00
#
_symmetry.space_group_name_H-M   'P 1'
#
loop_
_entity.id
_entity.type
_entity.pdbx_description
1 polymer ?
#
loop_
_entity_poly.entity_id
_entity_poly.type
_entity_poly.pdbx_seq_one_letter_code
_entity_poly.pdbx_strand_id
1 'polypeptide(L)'
;MGRCVNILIDSNNCGSVGNVCPNNLSCSAGVCSNVPGIQLDKPITIWSSAINGSADDQMYNVTLPWYITLYNTTTNNVIVTSDGVLCLGGCSTSYTESSLPANVFPGATVFPYWDDLYIYPNTSQGIYYQSEGNSPNRKLIFEYYMSHYIEINQYYHFQLSFFENNPGVVQFKYFDATDQGDTCTIGVQASNNGPFIMYSYDQANSVLTNMTLTFDTNQGIYYRS
;
A
#
# COMPACT_ATOMS: atom_id res chain seq x y z
N MET A 1 -32.41 -15.37 -7.31
CA MET A 1 -31.68 -14.47 -6.40
C MET A 1 -30.41 -14.04 -7.12
N GLY A 2 -30.24 -12.75 -7.41
CA GLY A 2 -29.00 -12.25 -8.01
C GLY A 2 -27.97 -12.01 -6.91
N ARG A 3 -26.74 -12.53 -7.09
CA ARG A 3 -25.59 -12.12 -6.27
C ARG A 3 -25.17 -10.71 -6.70
N CYS A 4 -24.91 -9.81 -5.75
CA CYS A 4 -24.20 -8.58 -6.05
C CYS A 4 -22.77 -8.92 -6.43
N VAL A 5 -22.35 -8.50 -7.62
CA VAL A 5 -20.99 -8.72 -8.15
C VAL A 5 -20.24 -7.39 -8.10
N ASN A 6 -19.00 -7.43 -7.62
CA ASN A 6 -18.14 -6.26 -7.65
C ASN A 6 -17.35 -6.29 -8.97
N ILE A 7 -17.83 -5.55 -9.95
CA ILE A 7 -17.25 -5.51 -11.30
C ILE A 7 -15.81 -4.97 -11.36
N LEU A 8 -15.31 -4.43 -10.24
CA LEU A 8 -13.94 -3.94 -10.17
C LEU A 8 -12.94 -5.04 -9.83
N ILE A 9 -13.40 -6.13 -9.20
CA ILE A 9 -12.51 -7.14 -8.58
C ILE A 9 -12.94 -8.58 -8.90
N ASP A 10 -14.17 -8.78 -9.39
CA ASP A 10 -14.70 -10.09 -9.75
C ASP A 10 -14.21 -10.51 -11.14
N SER A 11 -13.33 -11.52 -11.17
CA SER A 11 -12.79 -12.09 -12.41
C SER A 11 -13.84 -12.70 -13.33
N ASN A 12 -15.06 -12.98 -12.86
CA ASN A 12 -16.15 -13.48 -13.70
C ASN A 12 -17.08 -12.37 -14.20
N ASN A 13 -16.95 -11.14 -13.69
CA ASN A 13 -17.85 -10.04 -13.97
C ASN A 13 -17.08 -8.72 -14.16
N CYS A 14 -15.89 -8.78 -14.75
CA CYS A 14 -14.95 -7.68 -14.79
C CYS A 14 -15.40 -6.56 -15.75
N GLY A 15 -15.47 -5.34 -15.22
CA GLY A 15 -15.80 -4.12 -15.97
C GLY A 15 -17.28 -3.97 -16.31
N SER A 16 -17.60 -2.96 -17.13
CA SER A 16 -18.97 -2.54 -17.44
C SER A 16 -19.78 -3.51 -18.31
N VAL A 17 -19.18 -4.63 -18.75
CA VAL A 17 -19.83 -5.64 -19.61
C VAL A 17 -19.79 -7.05 -18.99
N GLY A 18 -19.37 -7.21 -17.72
CA GLY A 18 -19.35 -8.52 -17.07
C GLY A 18 -18.43 -9.52 -17.78
N ASN A 19 -17.27 -9.04 -18.26
CA ASN A 19 -16.31 -9.90 -18.95
C ASN A 19 -15.70 -10.90 -17.95
N VAL A 20 -15.60 -12.15 -18.37
CA VAL A 20 -14.81 -13.14 -17.64
C VAL A 20 -13.35 -12.96 -18.03
N CYS A 21 -12.48 -12.78 -17.04
CA CYS A 21 -11.06 -12.70 -17.25
C CYS A 21 -10.53 -14.04 -17.77
N PRO A 22 -9.72 -14.03 -18.85
CA PRO A 22 -9.00 -15.20 -19.32
C PRO A 22 -8.24 -15.90 -18.19
N ASN A 23 -8.02 -17.21 -18.34
CA ASN A 23 -7.28 -18.01 -17.36
C ASN A 23 -5.95 -17.33 -16.97
N ASN A 24 -5.67 -17.29 -15.66
CA ASN A 24 -4.52 -16.61 -15.04
C ASN A 24 -4.58 -15.07 -14.96
N LEU A 25 -5.69 -14.46 -15.36
CA LEU A 25 -5.94 -13.03 -15.14
C LEU A 25 -6.94 -12.81 -14.00
N SER A 26 -6.70 -11.78 -13.20
CA SER A 26 -7.61 -11.27 -12.18
C SER A 26 -8.29 -10.00 -12.68
N CYS A 27 -9.49 -9.70 -12.18
CA CYS A 27 -10.13 -8.42 -12.46
C CYS A 27 -9.55 -7.34 -11.57
N SER A 28 -9.04 -6.26 -12.16
CA SER A 28 -8.44 -5.10 -11.51
C SER A 28 -9.07 -3.80 -12.00
N ALA A 29 -9.78 -3.11 -11.12
CA ALA A 29 -10.52 -1.88 -11.44
C ALA A 29 -11.41 -2.01 -12.70
N GLY A 30 -11.92 -3.21 -12.96
CA GLY A 30 -12.74 -3.50 -14.13
C GLY A 30 -11.97 -3.90 -15.39
N VAL A 31 -10.67 -4.19 -15.29
CA VAL A 31 -9.80 -4.66 -16.38
C VAL A 31 -9.10 -5.95 -15.98
N CYS A 32 -9.02 -6.94 -16.88
CA CYS A 32 -8.31 -8.19 -16.60
C CYS A 32 -6.79 -7.99 -16.67
N SER A 33 -6.08 -8.34 -15.59
CA SER A 33 -4.64 -8.15 -15.40
C SER A 33 -3.99 -9.43 -14.87
N ASN A 34 -2.69 -9.62 -15.11
CA ASN A 34 -1.91 -10.73 -14.54
C ASN A 34 -1.70 -10.59 -13.02
N VAL A 35 -1.91 -9.38 -12.49
CA VAL A 35 -1.82 -9.10 -11.05
C VAL A 35 -3.23 -9.15 -10.46
N PRO A 36 -3.42 -9.66 -9.22
CA PRO A 36 -4.67 -9.50 -8.51
C PRO A 36 -5.15 -8.06 -8.58
N GLY A 37 -6.45 -7.87 -8.78
CA GLY A 37 -6.96 -6.52 -8.83
C GLY A 37 -6.93 -5.80 -7.51
N ILE A 38 -7.38 -4.55 -7.50
CA ILE A 38 -7.69 -3.88 -6.23
C ILE A 38 -8.54 -4.81 -5.36
N GLN A 39 -8.15 -5.05 -4.12
CA GLN A 39 -8.77 -6.00 -3.20
C GLN A 39 -9.75 -5.31 -2.25
N LEU A 40 -9.73 -3.97 -2.19
CA LEU A 40 -10.75 -3.18 -1.51
C LEU A 40 -12.13 -3.39 -2.14
N ASP A 41 -13.13 -3.67 -1.30
CA ASP A 41 -14.53 -3.82 -1.71
C ASP A 41 -15.16 -2.50 -2.22
N LYS A 42 -14.80 -1.39 -1.58
CA LYS A 42 -15.32 -0.03 -1.79
C LYS A 42 -14.18 0.99 -1.74
N PRO A 43 -13.26 0.94 -2.71
CA PRO A 43 -12.09 1.82 -2.71
C PRO A 43 -12.49 3.28 -2.86
N ILE A 44 -11.87 4.14 -2.05
CA ILE A 44 -11.80 5.58 -2.27
C ILE A 44 -10.45 5.85 -2.95
N THR A 45 -10.48 6.41 -4.14
CA THR A 45 -9.26 6.74 -4.89
C THR A 45 -8.53 7.92 -4.25
N ILE A 46 -7.25 7.74 -3.95
CA ILE A 46 -6.32 8.84 -3.61
C ILE A 46 -5.70 9.35 -4.91
N TRP A 47 -5.17 8.43 -5.70
CA TRP A 47 -4.64 8.70 -7.04
C TRP A 47 -4.89 7.48 -7.93
N SER A 48 -5.17 7.71 -9.20
CA SER A 48 -5.16 6.62 -10.18
C SER A 48 -4.76 7.13 -11.56
N SER A 49 -4.18 6.24 -12.36
CA SER A 49 -3.86 6.49 -13.76
C SER A 49 -5.06 7.04 -14.54
N ALA A 50 -6.25 6.52 -14.28
CA ALA A 50 -7.48 6.89 -15.01
C ALA A 50 -8.01 8.29 -14.67
N ILE A 51 -7.78 8.79 -13.45
CA ILE A 51 -8.33 10.07 -12.97
C ILE A 51 -7.29 11.17 -13.05
N ASN A 52 -6.06 10.85 -12.67
CA ASN A 52 -5.00 11.83 -12.44
C ASN A 52 -3.82 11.66 -13.41
N GLY A 53 -3.76 10.56 -14.13
CA GLY A 53 -2.61 10.22 -14.98
C GLY A 53 -1.46 9.61 -14.18
N SER A 54 -0.27 9.72 -14.74
CA SER A 54 0.93 9.14 -14.14
C SER A 54 1.41 9.85 -12.89
N ALA A 55 2.16 9.14 -12.04
CA ALA A 55 2.77 9.69 -10.83
C ALA A 55 4.16 9.07 -10.60
N ASP A 56 5.11 9.94 -10.27
CA ASP A 56 6.53 9.68 -10.04
C ASP A 56 7.07 10.72 -9.07
N ASP A 57 7.76 10.32 -8.00
CA ASP A 57 8.23 11.24 -6.94
C ASP A 57 7.17 12.23 -6.45
N GLN A 58 5.92 11.77 -6.29
CA GLN A 58 4.80 12.61 -5.88
C GLN A 58 4.32 12.29 -4.46
N MET A 59 3.77 13.30 -3.79
CA MET A 59 3.11 13.17 -2.49
C MET A 59 1.66 13.65 -2.56
N TYR A 60 0.78 12.95 -1.83
CA TYR A 60 -0.65 13.27 -1.76
C TYR A 60 -1.10 13.36 -0.31
N ASN A 61 -1.69 14.49 0.07
CA ASN A 61 -2.28 14.69 1.38
C ASN A 61 -3.68 14.07 1.41
N VAL A 62 -3.95 13.23 2.40
CA VAL A 62 -5.22 12.53 2.56
C VAL A 62 -5.78 12.80 3.95
N THR A 63 -6.99 13.36 4.00
CA THR A 63 -7.75 13.49 5.24
C THR A 63 -8.65 12.27 5.42
N LEU A 64 -8.40 11.53 6.49
CA LEU A 64 -9.01 10.27 6.84
C LEU A 64 -10.30 10.47 7.66
N PRO A 65 -11.26 9.52 7.59
CA PRO A 65 -12.51 9.60 8.32
C PRO A 65 -12.37 9.43 9.84
N TRP A 66 -11.19 9.01 10.32
CA TRP A 66 -10.84 8.89 11.73
C TRP A 66 -9.32 8.85 11.92
N TYR A 67 -8.88 8.99 13.16
CA TYR A 67 -7.47 9.10 13.53
C TYR A 67 -6.78 7.74 13.57
N ILE A 68 -5.64 7.61 12.90
CA ILE A 68 -4.76 6.45 13.03
C ILE A 68 -3.53 6.81 13.86
N THR A 69 -2.88 5.78 14.41
CA THR A 69 -1.71 5.94 15.28
C THR A 69 -0.57 5.04 14.80
N LEU A 70 0.62 5.61 14.71
CA LEU A 70 1.90 4.90 14.56
C LEU A 70 2.90 5.53 15.52
N TYR A 71 3.57 4.72 16.35
CA TYR A 71 4.33 5.23 17.50
C TYR A 71 3.45 6.20 18.34
N ASN A 72 4.03 7.29 18.84
CA ASN A 72 3.33 8.32 19.61
C ASN A 72 2.66 9.39 18.72
N THR A 73 2.53 9.15 17.41
CA THR A 73 1.92 10.08 16.46
C THR A 73 0.52 9.63 16.09
N THR A 74 -0.48 10.44 16.41
CA THR A 74 -1.89 10.19 16.08
C THR A 74 -2.42 11.32 15.21
N THR A 75 -2.95 10.99 14.03
CA THR A 75 -3.43 11.97 13.05
C THR A 75 -4.53 11.36 12.17
N ASN A 76 -5.39 12.20 11.62
CA ASN A 76 -6.27 11.84 10.51
C ASN A 76 -5.84 12.54 9.21
N ASN A 77 -4.69 13.22 9.19
CA ASN A 77 -4.11 13.78 7.99
C ASN A 77 -2.77 13.08 7.74
N VAL A 78 -2.70 12.34 6.64
CA VAL A 78 -1.53 11.55 6.24
C VAL A 78 -1.04 11.97 4.87
N ILE A 79 0.20 11.61 4.57
CA ILE A 79 0.80 11.82 3.26
C ILE A 79 1.14 10.44 2.70
N VAL A 80 0.66 10.12 1.50
CA VAL A 80 1.08 8.94 0.74
C VAL A 80 1.98 9.37 -0.40
N THR A 81 2.95 8.54 -0.77
CA THR A 81 3.90 8.82 -1.86
C THR A 81 3.68 7.88 -3.04
N SER A 82 4.12 8.25 -4.24
CA SER A 82 4.26 7.29 -5.35
C SER A 82 5.24 6.17 -5.00
N ASP A 83 6.22 6.45 -4.16
CA ASP A 83 7.37 5.58 -3.87
C ASP A 83 7.06 4.52 -2.80
N GLY A 84 5.78 4.16 -2.66
CA GLY A 84 5.31 3.11 -1.75
C GLY A 84 5.42 3.46 -0.26
N VAL A 85 5.36 4.74 0.12
CA VAL A 85 5.49 5.21 1.51
C VAL A 85 4.21 5.89 2.02
N LEU A 86 3.95 5.76 3.33
CA LEU A 86 2.90 6.53 4.03
C LEU A 86 3.47 7.19 5.30
N CYS A 87 3.29 8.50 5.41
CA CYS A 87 3.75 9.32 6.53
C CYS A 87 2.57 9.88 7.36
N LEU A 88 2.66 9.87 8.68
CA LEU A 88 1.73 10.53 9.62
C LEU A 88 2.17 11.98 9.92
N GLY A 89 2.92 12.59 9.01
CA GLY A 89 3.56 13.90 9.11
C GLY A 89 5.01 13.83 8.66
N GLY A 90 5.59 14.96 8.23
CA GLY A 90 7.01 15.04 7.84
C GLY A 90 7.47 13.97 6.85
N CYS A 91 7.20 14.16 5.56
CA CYS A 91 7.40 13.16 4.52
C CYS A 91 8.45 13.59 3.47
N SER A 92 8.78 12.69 2.55
CA SER A 92 9.74 12.88 1.46
C SER A 92 9.26 12.17 0.19
N THR A 93 9.73 12.62 -0.98
CA THR A 93 9.57 11.99 -2.31
C THR A 93 10.88 11.33 -2.74
N SER A 94 11.65 10.79 -1.80
CA SER A 94 12.92 10.16 -2.13
C SER A 94 12.61 8.80 -2.72
N TYR A 95 12.90 8.58 -4.00
CA TYR A 95 12.84 7.25 -4.60
C TYR A 95 13.99 6.34 -4.14
N THR A 96 15.14 6.92 -3.73
CA THR A 96 16.29 6.14 -3.26
C THR A 96 16.11 5.67 -1.82
N GLU A 97 15.87 4.38 -1.67
CA GLU A 97 15.78 3.63 -0.43
C GLU A 97 17.08 3.64 0.40
N SER A 98 16.95 3.37 1.70
CA SER A 98 18.06 3.21 2.62
C SER A 98 17.65 2.42 3.85
N SER A 99 18.62 1.89 4.59
CA SER A 99 18.37 1.25 5.88
C SER A 99 17.70 2.21 6.87
N LEU A 100 16.75 1.70 7.66
CA LEU A 100 16.07 2.50 8.69
C LEU A 100 17.00 2.77 9.91
N PRO A 101 16.89 3.95 10.56
CA PRO A 101 15.97 5.03 10.23
C PRO A 101 16.49 5.84 9.03
N ALA A 102 15.60 6.09 8.06
CA ALA A 102 15.91 6.88 6.89
C ALA A 102 15.94 8.36 7.24
N ASN A 103 17.04 9.05 6.94
CA ASN A 103 17.27 10.43 7.37
C ASN A 103 16.34 11.46 6.70
N VAL A 104 15.80 11.13 5.52
CA VAL A 104 14.92 11.99 4.71
C VAL A 104 13.47 12.01 5.18
N PHE A 105 13.04 11.09 6.05
CA PHE A 105 11.68 11.02 6.59
C PHE A 105 11.64 11.49 8.05
N PRO A 106 11.39 12.78 8.33
CA PRO A 106 11.46 13.33 9.68
C PRO A 106 10.29 12.91 10.59
N GLY A 107 9.15 12.47 10.05
CA GLY A 107 8.00 12.05 10.85
C GLY A 107 7.78 10.54 10.91
N ALA A 108 6.72 10.15 11.63
CA ALA A 108 6.33 8.76 11.79
C ALA A 108 5.89 8.19 10.42
N THR A 109 6.59 7.17 9.95
CA THR A 109 6.52 6.71 8.56
C THR A 109 6.43 5.19 8.49
N VAL A 110 5.60 4.73 7.56
CA VAL A 110 5.39 3.34 7.19
C VAL A 110 5.99 3.12 5.81
N PHE A 111 6.85 2.10 5.69
CA PHE A 111 7.49 1.68 4.45
C PHE A 111 7.05 0.24 4.14
N PRO A 112 5.86 0.00 3.56
CA PRO A 112 5.49 -1.35 3.13
C PRO A 112 6.35 -1.84 1.97
N TYR A 113 6.76 -0.92 1.09
CA TYR A 113 7.62 -1.20 -0.05
C TYR A 113 8.22 0.13 -0.55
N TRP A 114 9.21 0.66 0.17
CA TRP A 114 9.85 1.91 -0.24
C TRP A 114 10.90 1.64 -1.32
N ASP A 115 10.63 2.12 -2.53
CA ASP A 115 11.42 1.93 -3.75
C ASP A 115 11.00 3.00 -4.80
N ASP A 116 11.67 3.06 -5.95
CA ASP A 116 11.35 3.93 -7.08
C ASP A 116 10.10 3.42 -7.85
N LEU A 117 8.92 3.68 -7.28
CA LEU A 117 7.64 3.21 -7.80
C LEU A 117 6.89 4.29 -8.60
N TYR A 118 6.24 3.83 -9.67
CA TYR A 118 5.58 4.66 -10.66
C TYR A 118 4.17 4.18 -10.99
N ILE A 119 3.27 5.15 -11.17
CA ILE A 119 1.93 4.91 -11.74
C ILE A 119 2.02 5.21 -13.23
N TYR A 120 1.94 4.17 -14.06
CA TYR A 120 1.93 4.30 -15.51
C TYR A 120 0.59 4.85 -16.02
N PRO A 121 0.59 5.75 -17.02
CA PRO A 121 -0.63 6.28 -17.62
C PRO A 121 -1.37 5.20 -18.42
N ASN A 122 -2.70 5.31 -18.52
CA ASN A 122 -3.57 4.35 -19.20
C ASN A 122 -3.49 2.90 -18.66
N THR A 123 -3.28 2.75 -17.35
CA THR A 123 -3.27 1.45 -16.66
C THR A 123 -4.33 1.44 -15.55
N SER A 124 -4.47 0.31 -14.86
CA SER A 124 -5.30 0.21 -13.64
C SER A 124 -4.56 0.60 -12.35
N GLN A 125 -3.33 1.13 -12.46
CA GLN A 125 -2.49 1.47 -11.30
C GLN A 125 -3.00 2.68 -10.53
N GLY A 126 -2.75 2.68 -9.22
CA GLY A 126 -3.24 3.69 -8.30
C GLY A 126 -2.95 3.42 -6.84
N ILE A 127 -3.34 4.39 -6.02
CA ILE A 127 -3.32 4.34 -4.56
C ILE A 127 -4.75 4.59 -4.08
N TYR A 128 -5.25 3.70 -3.23
CA TYR A 128 -6.62 3.69 -2.75
C TYR A 128 -6.66 3.54 -1.24
N TYR A 129 -7.78 3.90 -0.63
CA TYR A 129 -8.04 3.53 0.75
C TYR A 129 -9.51 3.15 0.98
N GLN A 130 -9.77 2.43 2.05
CA GLN A 130 -11.10 2.11 2.53
C GLN A 130 -11.10 2.06 4.06
N SER A 131 -12.17 2.57 4.67
CA SER A 131 -12.49 2.26 6.06
C SER A 131 -13.56 1.18 6.09
N GLU A 132 -13.37 0.17 6.93
CA GLU A 132 -14.34 -0.90 7.16
C GLU A 132 -14.59 -1.13 8.65
N GLY A 133 -15.63 -1.91 8.96
CA GLY A 133 -16.09 -2.14 10.32
C GLY A 133 -16.89 -0.97 10.90
N ASN A 134 -17.16 -1.03 12.20
CA ASN A 134 -17.89 -0.01 12.96
C ASN A 134 -17.09 0.38 14.19
N SER A 135 -17.17 1.65 14.60
CA SER A 135 -16.48 2.10 15.82
C SER A 135 -16.97 1.29 17.04
N PRO A 136 -16.08 0.90 17.97
CA PRO A 136 -14.65 1.22 18.05
C PRO A 136 -13.71 0.19 17.39
N ASN A 137 -14.20 -0.64 16.48
CA ASN A 137 -13.45 -1.73 15.84
C ASN A 137 -13.33 -1.52 14.32
N ARG A 138 -13.02 -0.29 13.89
CA ARG A 138 -12.76 -0.01 12.47
C ARG A 138 -11.36 -0.43 12.06
N LYS A 139 -11.21 -0.73 10.77
CA LYS A 139 -9.93 -0.93 10.10
C LYS A 139 -9.81 0.06 8.95
N LEU A 140 -8.65 0.69 8.80
CA LEU A 140 -8.33 1.56 7.67
C LEU A 140 -7.28 0.85 6.84
N ILE A 141 -7.59 0.60 5.58
CA ILE A 141 -6.75 -0.13 4.65
C ILE A 141 -6.37 0.81 3.52
N PHE A 142 -5.07 0.98 3.28
CA PHE A 142 -4.58 1.56 2.04
C PHE A 142 -4.11 0.45 1.14
N GLU A 143 -4.25 0.64 -0.17
CA GLU A 143 -3.86 -0.31 -1.17
C GLU A 143 -3.11 0.39 -2.30
N TYR A 144 -1.94 -0.16 -2.62
CA TYR A 144 -1.04 0.30 -3.65
C TYR A 144 -1.00 -0.75 -4.75
N TYR A 145 -1.21 -0.32 -5.99
CA TYR A 145 -1.05 -1.16 -7.16
C TYR A 145 -0.27 -0.37 -8.21
N MET A 146 1.01 -0.69 -8.36
CA MET A 146 2.01 0.14 -9.03
C MET A 146 3.03 -0.72 -9.77
N SER A 147 3.94 -0.08 -10.50
CA SER A 147 5.14 -0.71 -11.06
C SER A 147 6.41 0.03 -10.66
N HIS A 148 7.57 -0.57 -10.89
CA HIS A 148 8.85 0.13 -10.76
C HIS A 148 8.98 1.20 -11.87
N TYR A 149 9.63 2.33 -11.56
CA TYR A 149 9.99 3.37 -12.51
C TYR A 149 10.95 2.79 -13.55
N ILE A 150 10.53 2.70 -14.81
CA ILE A 150 11.20 2.07 -15.98
C ILE A 150 10.96 0.57 -16.22
N GLU A 151 10.55 -0.21 -15.22
CA GLU A 151 10.23 -1.64 -15.38
C GLU A 151 8.71 -1.87 -15.31
N ILE A 152 8.00 -1.50 -16.38
CA ILE A 152 6.51 -1.54 -16.45
C ILE A 152 5.87 -2.90 -16.13
N ASN A 153 6.64 -3.99 -16.22
CA ASN A 153 6.18 -5.35 -15.94
C ASN A 153 6.58 -5.85 -14.55
N GLN A 154 7.32 -5.07 -13.77
CA GLN A 154 7.54 -5.34 -12.35
C GLN A 154 6.42 -4.68 -11.58
N TYR A 155 5.52 -5.49 -11.04
CA TYR A 155 4.34 -5.04 -10.33
C TYR A 155 4.51 -5.19 -8.82
N TYR A 156 3.93 -4.22 -8.12
CA TYR A 156 3.89 -4.16 -6.67
C TYR A 156 2.45 -3.92 -6.25
N HIS A 157 1.91 -4.90 -5.54
CA HIS A 157 0.53 -4.92 -5.11
C HIS A 157 0.46 -5.31 -3.65
N PHE A 158 0.19 -4.32 -2.81
CA PHE A 158 0.20 -4.51 -1.38
C PHE A 158 -0.81 -3.61 -0.68
N GLN A 159 -1.21 -4.03 0.51
CA GLN A 159 -2.01 -3.25 1.43
C GLN A 159 -1.23 -2.93 2.69
N LEU A 160 -1.53 -1.79 3.30
CA LEU A 160 -1.21 -1.51 4.69
C LEU A 160 -2.49 -1.23 5.49
N SER A 161 -2.54 -1.70 6.73
CA SER A 161 -3.76 -1.74 7.54
C SER A 161 -3.52 -1.21 8.95
N PHE A 162 -4.33 -0.24 9.36
CA PHE A 162 -4.41 0.29 10.72
C PHE A 162 -5.71 -0.15 11.41
N PHE A 163 -5.66 -0.30 12.73
CA PHE A 163 -6.76 -0.84 13.53
C PHE A 163 -7.15 0.13 14.64
N GLU A 164 -8.42 0.55 14.69
CA GLU A 164 -8.92 1.51 15.70
C GLU A 164 -8.80 0.96 17.13
N ASN A 165 -9.01 -0.35 17.30
CA ASN A 165 -8.93 -1.03 18.60
C ASN A 165 -7.51 -1.50 18.95
N ASN A 166 -6.52 -1.28 18.09
CA ASN A 166 -5.13 -1.64 18.32
C ASN A 166 -4.17 -0.55 17.77
N PRO A 167 -4.21 0.67 18.34
CA PRO A 167 -3.36 1.77 17.89
C PRO A 167 -1.87 1.44 18.05
N GLY A 168 -1.05 1.86 17.09
CA GLY A 168 0.38 1.55 17.05
C GLY A 168 0.70 0.20 16.40
N VAL A 169 -0.30 -0.58 15.98
CA VAL A 169 -0.13 -1.77 15.16
C VAL A 169 -0.50 -1.49 13.72
N VAL A 170 0.41 -1.83 12.80
CA VAL A 170 0.18 -1.77 11.35
C VAL A 170 0.52 -3.10 10.71
N GLN A 171 -0.27 -3.50 9.72
CA GLN A 171 -0.08 -4.76 9.00
C GLN A 171 0.12 -4.52 7.52
N PHE A 172 1.12 -5.16 6.91
CA PHE A 172 1.35 -5.18 5.48
C PHE A 172 0.91 -6.53 4.91
N LYS A 173 0.18 -6.50 3.80
CA LYS A 173 -0.22 -7.69 3.05
C LYS A 173 0.27 -7.57 1.62
N TYR A 174 1.04 -8.55 1.17
CA TYR A 174 1.58 -8.59 -0.20
C TYR A 174 0.77 -9.55 -1.06
N PHE A 175 0.25 -9.04 -2.17
CA PHE A 175 -0.42 -9.83 -3.20
C PHE A 175 0.55 -10.11 -4.35
N ASP A 176 1.38 -9.13 -4.70
CA ASP A 176 2.45 -9.24 -5.68
C ASP A 176 3.61 -8.29 -5.33
N ALA A 177 4.83 -8.74 -5.60
CA ALA A 177 6.07 -7.98 -5.52
C ALA A 177 7.07 -8.72 -6.42
N THR A 178 7.21 -8.27 -7.67
CA THR A 178 7.84 -9.06 -8.74
C THR A 178 9.30 -9.43 -8.46
N ASP A 179 10.05 -8.52 -7.87
CA ASP A 179 11.46 -8.67 -7.46
C ASP A 179 11.64 -9.37 -6.09
N GLN A 180 10.55 -9.64 -5.37
CA GLN A 180 10.53 -10.25 -4.04
C GLN A 180 11.35 -9.49 -2.98
N GLY A 181 11.39 -8.15 -3.05
CA GLY A 181 12.05 -7.32 -2.03
C GLY A 181 13.52 -6.98 -2.30
N ASP A 182 13.98 -7.11 -3.55
CA ASP A 182 15.39 -6.96 -3.93
C ASP A 182 15.93 -5.53 -3.77
N THR A 183 15.09 -4.51 -4.01
CA THR A 183 15.51 -3.09 -4.10
C THR A 183 14.75 -2.17 -3.16
N CYS A 184 14.15 -2.70 -2.10
CA CYS A 184 13.27 -1.90 -1.24
C CYS A 184 13.64 -1.92 0.23
N THR A 185 13.17 -0.88 0.93
CA THR A 185 13.12 -0.85 2.40
C THR A 185 11.72 -1.19 2.90
N ILE A 186 11.65 -2.14 3.84
CA ILE A 186 10.41 -2.55 4.49
C ILE A 186 10.51 -2.36 6.00
N GLY A 187 9.61 -1.56 6.56
CA GLY A 187 9.54 -1.33 7.99
C GLY A 187 8.71 -0.13 8.41
N VAL A 188 8.98 0.35 9.63
CA VAL A 188 8.36 1.55 10.20
C VAL A 188 9.39 2.34 11.00
N GLN A 189 9.28 3.67 11.01
CA GLN A 189 10.12 4.55 11.86
C GLN A 189 9.29 5.64 12.51
N ALA A 190 9.70 6.10 13.70
CA ALA A 190 9.05 7.20 14.40
C ALA A 190 9.53 8.59 13.91
N SER A 191 10.79 8.65 13.46
CA SER A 191 11.45 9.86 12.94
C SER A 191 12.74 9.48 12.22
N ASN A 192 13.42 10.47 11.64
CA ASN A 192 14.76 10.32 11.05
C ASN A 192 15.86 9.95 12.05
N ASN A 193 15.56 9.91 13.35
CA ASN A 193 16.46 9.44 14.41
C ASN A 193 15.95 8.16 15.10
N GLY A 194 14.87 7.56 14.59
CA GLY A 194 14.19 6.42 15.20
C GLY A 194 13.27 6.83 16.38
N PRO A 195 12.83 5.84 17.20
CA PRO A 195 13.04 4.40 17.02
C PRO A 195 12.45 3.87 15.71
N PHE A 196 12.91 2.71 15.25
CA PHE A 196 12.46 2.06 14.03
C PHE A 196 12.34 0.54 14.22
N ILE A 197 11.56 -0.11 13.37
CA ILE A 197 11.50 -1.56 13.22
C ILE A 197 11.69 -1.85 11.74
N MET A 198 12.75 -2.55 11.36
CA MET A 198 13.06 -2.90 9.98
C MET A 198 12.90 -4.40 9.77
N TYR A 199 12.19 -4.77 8.72
CA TYR A 199 12.10 -6.16 8.26
C TYR A 199 13.24 -6.50 7.30
N SER A 200 13.40 -5.67 6.26
CA SER A 200 14.41 -5.86 5.22
C SER A 200 14.83 -4.53 4.61
N TYR A 201 16.02 -4.54 4.00
CA TYR A 201 16.58 -3.51 3.15
C TYR A 201 17.44 -4.22 2.10
N ASP A 202 17.17 -3.97 0.81
CA ASP A 202 17.84 -4.56 -0.35
C ASP A 202 18.08 -6.07 -0.20
N GLN A 203 16.98 -6.82 0.01
CA GLN A 203 17.04 -8.23 0.35
C GLN A 203 16.08 -9.06 -0.52
N ALA A 204 16.61 -9.58 -1.62
CA ALA A 204 15.91 -10.54 -2.48
C ALA A 204 15.26 -11.69 -1.70
N ASN A 205 14.09 -12.12 -2.16
CA ASN A 205 13.29 -13.21 -1.58
C ASN A 205 12.79 -12.93 -0.15
N SER A 206 12.85 -11.68 0.33
CA SER A 206 12.26 -11.29 1.61
C SER A 206 10.73 -11.18 1.53
N VAL A 207 10.18 -10.81 0.37
CA VAL A 207 8.74 -10.67 0.15
C VAL A 207 8.21 -11.83 -0.67
N LEU A 208 7.24 -12.58 -0.13
CA LEU A 208 6.54 -13.64 -0.85
C LEU A 208 5.08 -13.26 -1.09
N THR A 209 4.51 -13.77 -2.19
CA THR A 209 3.07 -13.70 -2.44
C THR A 209 2.27 -14.22 -1.23
N ASN A 210 1.19 -13.52 -0.89
CA ASN A 210 0.34 -13.78 0.26
C ASN A 210 1.01 -13.64 1.64
N MET A 211 2.25 -13.14 1.71
CA MET A 211 2.89 -12.85 2.99
C MET A 211 2.17 -11.72 3.73
N THR A 212 2.05 -11.86 5.05
CA THR A 212 1.59 -10.79 5.93
C THR A 212 2.68 -10.46 6.94
N LEU A 213 3.00 -9.17 7.09
CA LEU A 213 3.90 -8.66 8.14
C LEU A 213 3.09 -7.79 9.09
N THR A 214 3.26 -7.97 10.39
CA THR A 214 2.64 -7.11 11.39
C THR A 214 3.72 -6.45 12.22
N PHE A 215 3.65 -5.13 12.34
CA PHE A 215 4.55 -4.30 13.14
C PHE A 215 3.78 -3.77 14.34
N ASP A 216 4.28 -4.05 15.54
CA ASP A 216 3.76 -3.48 16.78
C ASP A 216 4.77 -2.46 17.32
N THR A 217 4.49 -1.18 17.09
CA THR A 217 5.35 -0.07 17.51
C THR A 217 5.30 0.19 19.01
N ASN A 218 4.30 -0.33 19.73
CA ASN A 218 4.24 -0.25 21.18
C ASN A 218 5.24 -1.22 21.83
N GLN A 219 5.48 -2.36 21.18
CA GLN A 219 6.39 -3.40 21.65
C GLN A 219 7.77 -3.36 20.97
N GLY A 220 7.90 -2.65 19.84
CA GLY A 220 9.15 -2.60 19.08
C GLY A 220 9.44 -3.90 18.33
N ILE A 221 8.41 -4.65 17.94
CA ILE A 221 8.55 -5.97 17.30
C ILE A 221 7.84 -6.02 15.95
N TYR A 222 8.25 -6.98 15.12
CA TYR A 222 7.49 -7.43 13.98
C TYR A 222 7.34 -8.96 14.02
N TYR A 223 6.32 -9.46 13.32
CA TYR A 223 6.17 -10.89 13.06
C TYR A 223 5.49 -11.14 11.72
N ARG A 224 5.76 -12.31 11.15
CA ARG A 224 5.21 -12.77 9.88
C ARG A 224 4.08 -13.78 10.13
N SER A 225 3.01 -13.70 9.36
CA SER A 225 1.90 -14.66 9.34
C SER A 225 1.45 -15.04 7.93
#